data_AF-A0A3D2B7X7-F1
#
_entry.id   AF-A0A3D2B7X7-F1
#
_cell.length_a   1.000
_cell.length_b   1.000
_cell.length_c   1.000
_cell.angle_alpha   90.00
_cell.angle_beta   90.00
_cell.angle_gamma   90.00
#
_symmetry.space_group_name_H-M   'P 1'
#
loop_
_entity.id
_entity.type
_entity.pdbx_description
1 polymer ?
#
loop_
_entity_poly.entity_id
_entity_poly.type
_entity_poly.pdbx_seq_one_letter_code
_entity_poly.pdbx_strand_id
1 'polypeptide(L)'
;MEERKLTRKDLRRCWRAWMMHNLSSMSFERLESFGFCLSMLPVAKKLYPDATQRTEMLRRHASFYNTEPQIGAIVNGMVLGLEEKKANGEPIDGDTINTLKVGLMGP
;
A
#
# COMPACT_ATOMS: atom_id res chain seq x y z
N MET A 1 -6.49 20.73 -9.62
CA MET A 1 -5.54 19.62 -9.81
C MET A 1 -6.25 18.54 -10.60
N GLU A 2 -5.56 17.86 -11.50
CA GLU A 2 -6.11 16.70 -12.22
C GLU A 2 -6.36 15.55 -11.24
N GLU A 3 -7.54 14.95 -11.26
CA GLU A 3 -7.93 13.86 -10.35
C GLU A 3 -7.04 12.63 -10.61
N ARG A 4 -6.26 12.23 -9.61
CA ARG A 4 -5.39 11.05 -9.65
C ARG A 4 -6.24 9.82 -9.36
N LYS A 5 -6.93 9.32 -10.39
CA LYS A 5 -7.83 8.16 -10.28
C LYS A 5 -7.15 6.85 -10.70
N LEU A 6 -7.13 5.87 -9.82
CA LEU A 6 -6.64 4.53 -10.08
C LEU A 6 -7.60 3.78 -11.02
N THR A 7 -7.04 3.16 -12.05
CA THR A 7 -7.83 2.36 -13.00
C THR A 7 -7.96 0.92 -12.51
N ARG A 8 -8.93 0.18 -13.03
CA ARG A 8 -9.01 -1.28 -12.80
C ARG A 8 -7.72 -2.02 -13.20
N LYS A 9 -6.98 -1.50 -14.18
CA LYS A 9 -5.69 -2.08 -14.60
C LYS A 9 -4.63 -1.88 -13.53
N ASP A 10 -4.62 -0.72 -12.86
CA ASP A 10 -3.71 -0.41 -11.77
C ASP A 10 -3.99 -1.32 -10.56
N LEU A 11 -5.26 -1.41 -10.15
CA LEU A 11 -5.68 -2.27 -9.04
C LEU A 11 -5.33 -3.75 -9.27
N ARG A 12 -5.55 -4.26 -10.50
CA ARG A 12 -5.17 -5.64 -10.85
C ARG A 12 -3.66 -5.87 -10.80
N ARG A 13 -2.83 -4.85 -11.11
CA ARG A 13 -1.37 -4.97 -11.00
C ARG A 13 -0.94 -5.03 -9.53
N CYS A 14 -1.52 -4.19 -8.67
CA CYS A 14 -1.27 -4.22 -7.23
C CYS A 14 -1.69 -5.57 -6.61
N TRP A 15 -2.91 -6.03 -6.91
CA TRP A 15 -3.41 -7.31 -6.44
C TRP A 15 -2.53 -8.49 -6.90
N ARG A 16 -2.13 -8.51 -8.18
CA ARG A 16 -1.20 -9.54 -8.68
C ARG A 16 0.14 -9.52 -7.96
N ALA A 17 0.71 -8.34 -7.73
CA ALA A 17 1.95 -8.21 -7.00
C ALA A 17 1.82 -8.71 -5.55
N TRP A 18 0.73 -8.41 -4.85
CA TRP A 18 0.44 -8.94 -3.51
C TRP A 18 0.30 -10.47 -3.51
N MET A 19 -0.56 -11.03 -4.38
CA MET A 19 -0.82 -12.47 -4.39
C MET A 19 0.40 -13.30 -4.77
N MET A 20 1.30 -12.76 -5.59
CA MET A 20 2.52 -13.46 -6.01
C MET A 20 3.68 -13.30 -5.02
N HIS A 21 3.69 -12.22 -4.22
CA HIS A 21 4.88 -11.81 -3.47
C HIS A 21 4.65 -11.43 -1.99
N ASN A 22 3.48 -11.69 -1.41
CA ASN A 22 3.15 -11.36 -0.01
C ASN A 22 4.23 -11.84 0.99
N LEU A 23 4.71 -13.07 0.85
CA LEU A 23 5.76 -13.67 1.70
C LEU A 23 7.16 -13.61 1.08
N SER A 24 7.34 -12.80 0.03
CA SER A 24 8.67 -12.58 -0.57
C SER A 24 9.51 -11.66 0.32
N SER A 25 10.79 -11.98 0.50
CA SER A 25 11.72 -11.18 1.31
C SER A 25 11.31 -11.04 2.79
N MET A 26 10.78 -12.11 3.38
CA MET A 26 10.37 -12.15 4.78
C MET A 26 11.60 -12.09 5.72
N SER A 27 11.53 -11.22 6.73
CA SER A 27 12.47 -11.22 7.86
C SER A 27 11.69 -11.17 9.18
N PHE A 28 12.26 -11.63 10.29
CA PHE A 28 11.57 -11.58 11.59
C PHE A 28 11.25 -10.14 12.03
N GLU A 29 12.01 -9.15 11.57
CA GLU A 29 11.78 -7.74 11.89
C GLU A 29 10.65 -7.10 11.09
N ARG A 30 10.27 -7.66 9.93
CA ARG A 30 9.41 -6.97 8.95
C ARG A 30 8.31 -7.82 8.31
N LEU A 31 8.42 -9.13 8.41
CA LEU A 31 7.53 -10.14 7.83
C LEU A 31 7.13 -9.80 6.38
N GLU A 32 5.84 -9.59 6.11
CA GLU A 32 5.28 -9.38 4.77
C GLU A 32 5.41 -7.93 4.25
N SER A 33 6.03 -7.03 5.02
CA SER A 33 6.02 -5.60 4.67
C SER A 33 6.61 -5.28 3.31
N PHE A 34 7.65 -6.00 2.89
CA PHE A 34 8.25 -5.79 1.57
C PHE A 34 7.35 -6.31 0.44
N GLY A 35 6.61 -7.40 0.65
CA GLY A 35 5.55 -7.85 -0.25
C GLY A 35 4.44 -6.80 -0.38
N PHE A 36 4.05 -6.20 0.74
CA PHE A 36 3.09 -5.10 0.76
C PHE A 36 3.63 -3.87 0.03
N CYS A 37 4.86 -3.45 0.29
CA CYS A 37 5.50 -2.33 -0.39
C CYS A 37 5.61 -2.55 -1.91
N LEU A 38 6.00 -3.75 -2.34
CA LEU A 38 6.06 -4.15 -3.75
C LEU A 38 4.69 -4.02 -4.42
N SER A 39 3.62 -4.40 -3.73
CA SER A 39 2.25 -4.28 -4.26
C SER A 39 1.81 -2.83 -4.51
N MET A 40 2.44 -1.84 -3.85
CA MET A 40 2.14 -0.42 -4.03
C MET A 40 2.94 0.22 -5.18
N LEU A 41 4.05 -0.38 -5.62
CA LEU A 41 4.91 0.16 -6.68
C LEU A 41 4.19 0.50 -8.00
N PRO A 42 3.22 -0.31 -8.50
CA PRO A 42 2.54 -0.01 -9.77
C PRO A 42 1.80 1.34 -9.79
N VAL A 43 1.36 1.82 -8.61
CA VAL A 43 0.59 3.06 -8.48
C VAL A 43 1.40 4.23 -7.92
N ALA A 44 2.55 3.95 -7.30
CA ALA A 44 3.37 4.93 -6.60
C ALA A 44 3.69 6.19 -7.43
N LYS A 45 4.11 6.02 -8.69
CA LYS A 45 4.42 7.14 -9.60
C LYS A 45 3.18 7.93 -10.04
N LYS A 46 2.03 7.27 -10.11
CA LYS A 46 0.76 7.86 -10.54
C LYS A 46 0.13 8.69 -9.42
N LEU A 47 0.17 8.18 -8.20
CA LEU A 47 -0.33 8.88 -7.01
C LEU A 47 0.64 9.98 -6.56
N TYR A 48 1.95 9.74 -6.64
CA TYR A 48 3.00 10.66 -6.19
C TYR A 48 4.07 10.83 -7.28
N PRO A 49 3.89 11.82 -8.19
CA PRO A 49 4.89 12.16 -9.20
C PRO A 49 6.20 12.65 -8.57
N ASP A 50 6.09 13.44 -7.50
CA ASP A 50 7.23 13.90 -6.71
C ASP A 50 7.97 12.73 -6.04
N ALA A 51 9.30 12.75 -6.14
CA ALA A 51 10.14 11.67 -5.63
C ALA A 51 10.16 11.60 -4.10
N THR A 52 10.04 12.74 -3.43
CA THR A 52 10.03 12.83 -1.96
C THR A 52 8.75 12.21 -1.41
N GLN A 53 7.60 12.64 -1.91
CA GLN A 53 6.28 12.10 -1.53
C GLN A 53 6.17 10.60 -1.84
N ARG A 54 6.72 10.16 -2.99
CA ARG A 54 6.76 8.74 -3.33
C ARG A 54 7.61 7.94 -2.35
N THR A 55 8.75 8.49 -1.93
CA THR A 55 9.62 7.83 -0.94
C THR A 55 8.93 7.73 0.42
N GLU A 56 8.18 8.75 0.82
CA GLU A 56 7.38 8.72 2.05
C GLU A 56 6.28 7.65 2.02
N MET A 57 5.57 7.53 0.90
CA MET A 57 4.57 6.48 0.68
C MET A 57 5.19 5.07 0.85
N LEU A 58 6.33 4.82 0.21
CA LEU A 58 7.00 3.52 0.26
C LEU A 58 7.59 3.22 1.63
N ARG A 59 8.12 4.22 2.34
CA ARG A 59 8.61 4.06 3.72
C ARG A 59 7.51 3.61 4.67
N ARG A 60 6.34 4.22 4.57
CA ARG A 60 5.13 3.81 5.33
C ARG A 60 4.75 2.36 5.04
N HIS A 61 4.82 1.93 3.80
CA HIS A 61 4.43 0.56 3.44
C HIS A 61 5.49 -0.49 3.72
N ALA A 62 6.73 -0.07 4.01
CA ALA A 62 7.80 -0.94 4.49
C ALA A 62 7.80 -1.17 6.02
N SER A 63 6.88 -0.54 6.76
CA SER A 63 6.65 -0.83 8.18
C SER A 63 6.15 -2.27 8.37
N PHE A 64 6.50 -2.89 9.50
CA PHE A 64 6.12 -4.26 9.86
C PHE A 64 4.67 -4.57 9.47
N TYR A 65 4.45 -5.71 8.80
CA TYR A 65 3.14 -6.18 8.37
C TYR A 65 3.09 -7.69 8.31
N ASN A 66 2.01 -8.28 8.82
CA ASN A 66 1.78 -9.71 8.78
C ASN A 66 0.29 -10.00 8.83
N THR A 67 -0.23 -10.74 7.87
CA THR A 67 -1.65 -11.14 7.81
C THR A 67 -1.76 -12.48 7.10
N GLU A 68 -2.92 -13.11 7.16
CA GLU A 68 -3.26 -14.14 6.18
C GLU A 68 -3.37 -13.50 4.77
N PRO A 69 -2.69 -14.01 3.73
CA PRO A 69 -2.58 -13.30 2.45
C PRO A 69 -3.89 -13.07 1.69
N GLN A 70 -4.86 -13.98 1.79
CA GLN A 70 -6.16 -13.86 1.13
C GLN A 70 -6.98 -12.73 1.75
N ILE A 71 -6.98 -12.61 3.08
CA ILE A 71 -7.59 -11.49 3.80
C ILE A 71 -6.78 -10.20 3.59
N GLY A 72 -5.45 -10.31 3.54
CA GLY A 72 -4.54 -9.20 3.30
C GLY A 72 -4.78 -8.47 1.98
N ALA A 73 -5.33 -9.15 0.98
CA ALA A 73 -5.73 -8.51 -0.28
C ALA A 73 -6.80 -7.43 -0.09
N ILE A 74 -7.68 -7.58 0.92
CA ILE A 74 -8.71 -6.59 1.26
C ILE A 74 -8.03 -5.35 1.87
N VAL A 75 -7.12 -5.56 2.82
CA VAL A 75 -6.33 -4.47 3.45
C VAL A 75 -5.55 -3.70 2.39
N ASN A 76 -4.95 -4.41 1.43
CA ASN A 76 -4.26 -3.81 0.28
C ASN A 76 -5.17 -2.84 -0.49
N GLY A 77 -6.40 -3.28 -0.81
CA GLY A 77 -7.39 -2.47 -1.50
C GLY A 77 -7.84 -1.25 -0.70
N MET A 78 -8.07 -1.39 0.61
CA MET A 78 -8.42 -0.28 1.50
C MET A 78 -7.31 0.77 1.56
N VAL A 79 -6.07 0.33 1.72
CA VAL A 79 -4.90 1.20 1.75
C VAL A 79 -4.72 1.94 0.43
N LEU A 80 -4.89 1.27 -0.72
CA LEU A 80 -4.86 1.92 -2.03
C LEU A 80 -5.90 3.03 -2.17
N GLY A 81 -7.12 2.80 -1.66
CA GLY A 81 -8.18 3.82 -1.65
C GLY A 81 -7.82 5.03 -0.78
N LEU A 82 -7.19 4.81 0.38
CA LEU A 82 -6.75 5.91 1.25
C LEU A 82 -5.58 6.70 0.64
N GLU A 83 -4.64 6.02 0.00
CA GLU A 83 -3.54 6.68 -0.72
C GLU A 83 -4.05 7.48 -1.92
N GLU A 84 -5.07 6.99 -2.64
CA GLU A 84 -5.73 7.73 -3.71
C GLU A 84 -6.36 9.03 -3.19
N LYS A 85 -7.12 8.96 -2.10
CA LYS A 85 -7.74 10.12 -1.46
C LYS A 85 -6.70 11.12 -0.96
N LYS A 86 -5.65 10.64 -0.28
CA LYS A 86 -4.53 11.46 0.18
C LYS A 86 -3.82 12.15 -0.99
N ALA A 87 -3.55 11.43 -2.08
CA ALA A 87 -2.91 11.97 -3.27
C ALA A 87 -3.76 13.03 -3.98
N ASN A 88 -5.08 12.99 -3.82
CA ASN A 88 -6.03 13.99 -4.33
C ASN A 88 -6.25 15.18 -3.38
N GLY A 89 -5.55 15.23 -2.23
CA GLY A 89 -5.57 16.37 -1.31
C GLY A 89 -6.63 16.27 -0.20
N GLU A 90 -7.28 15.12 -0.01
CA GLU A 90 -8.06 14.89 1.20
C GLU A 90 -7.14 14.94 2.44
N PRO A 91 -7.62 15.46 3.59
CA PRO A 91 -6.82 15.63 4.82
C PRO A 91 -6.60 14.28 5.53
N ILE A 92 -6.01 13.32 4.82
CA ILE A 92 -5.67 11.99 5.31
C ILE A 92 -4.18 11.98 5.65
N ASP A 93 -3.89 11.73 6.92
CA ASP A 93 -2.54 11.59 7.39
C ASP A 93 -1.94 10.22 7.02
N GLY A 94 -0.63 10.20 6.75
CA GLY A 94 0.09 8.98 6.41
C GLY A 94 0.09 7.96 7.56
N ASP A 95 0.15 8.43 8.81
CA ASP A 95 0.15 7.55 9.97
C ASP A 95 -1.23 6.93 10.20
N THR A 96 -2.30 7.62 9.79
CA THR A 96 -3.65 7.06 9.78
C THR A 96 -3.74 5.84 8.84
N ILE A 97 -3.14 5.94 7.65
CA ILE A 97 -3.08 4.82 6.69
C ILE A 97 -2.31 3.64 7.29
N ASN A 98 -1.17 3.91 7.92
CA ASN A 98 -0.36 2.88 8.56
C ASN A 98 -1.08 2.23 9.75
N THR A 99 -1.74 3.04 10.59
CA THR A 99 -2.50 2.57 11.75
C THR A 99 -3.65 1.65 11.32
N LEU A 100 -4.37 2.00 10.24
CA LEU A 100 -5.40 1.13 9.70
C LEU A 100 -4.83 -0.20 9.19
N LYS A 101 -3.71 -0.15 8.45
CA LYS A 101 -3.00 -1.35 7.99
C LYS A 101 -2.59 -2.25 9.16
N VAL A 102 -2.09 -1.66 10.26
CA VAL A 102 -1.67 -2.37 11.47
C VAL A 102 -2.83 -2.93 12.27
N GLY A 103 -3.89 -2.15 12.45
CA GLY A 103 -5.08 -2.59 13.18
C GLY A 103 -5.81 -3.77 12.53
N LEU A 104 -5.66 -3.94 11.22
CA LEU A 104 -6.30 -5.01 10.44
C LEU A 104 -5.42 -6.26 10.24
N MET A 105 -4.29 -6.39 10.95
CA MET A 105 -3.40 -7.56 10.83
C MET A 105 -3.92 -8.82 11.55
N GLY A 106 -4.66 -8.65 12.65
CA GLY A 106 -5.02 -9.72 13.59
C GLY A 106 -6.49 -10.18 13.68
N PRO A 107 -7.51 -9.32 13.47
CA PRO A 107 -8.91 -9.72 13.62
C PRO A 107 -9.49 -10.46 12.41
#